data_AF-A0A4U9HZ10-F1
#
_entry.id   AF-A0A4U9HZ10-F1
#
_cell.length_a   1.000
_cell.length_b   1.000
_cell.length_c   1.000
_cell.angle_alpha   90.00
_cell.angle_beta   90.00
_cell.angle_gamma   90.00
#
_symmetry.space_group_name_H-M   'P 1'
#
loop_
_entity.id
_entity.type
_entity.pdbx_description
1 polymer ?
#
loop_
_entity_poly.entity_id
_entity_poly.type
_entity_poly.pdbx_seq_one_letter_code
_entity_poly.pdbx_strand_id
1 'polypeptide(L)'
;MFKRCFSPLTLVNQLVLIVMLSTAIGVTGMAISGWLVQGVQGSAHAINKAGSLRMQSYRLLAAIPLEAKDQGLLTEMNATAFSPALESAAQRDNQQAQLKALQDYWQNQLAPGLQQAQQPDAVASDVAAFVSRIDNLVSAFDSNTEQRIERVVLMQRLMVLFMALLLVFTILWLRARLLHPWRQLLAVARAVTQRDFTQRTHINGRNEMAMLGDALNTMSGELAESYAVLEQRVRKKPRGWSRKTRSLSFLWQANRRLHSQVPLCERLSPVLNGLQNLTQLHDIELRVYDSEDEKNHQEFTCQSDASCDEIGCRLCPRGLPPLTTSGTTLKWRLADNLTQYGILLATLPAGRPS
;
A
#
# COMPACT_ATOMS: atom_id res chain seq x y z
N MET A 1 -0.42 9.81 -38.43
CA MET A 1 0.78 9.10 -37.93
C MET A 1 1.05 9.26 -36.42
N PHE A 2 0.05 9.59 -35.59
CA PHE A 2 0.22 9.79 -34.13
C PHE A 2 -0.22 8.58 -33.28
N LYS A 3 0.12 7.34 -33.67
CA LYS A 3 -0.29 6.12 -32.92
C LYS A 3 0.85 5.17 -32.53
N ARG A 4 2.12 5.59 -32.62
CA ARG A 4 3.26 4.66 -32.51
C ARG A 4 4.49 5.09 -31.67
N CYS A 5 4.35 6.01 -30.70
CA CYS A 5 5.50 6.38 -29.84
C CYS A 5 5.42 5.93 -28.37
N PHE A 6 4.31 5.35 -27.91
CA PHE A 6 4.24 4.82 -26.56
C PHE A 6 4.12 3.30 -26.60
N SER A 7 5.26 2.61 -26.55
CA SER A 7 5.27 1.27 -25.95
C SER A 7 4.51 1.37 -24.62
N PRO A 8 3.57 0.47 -24.33
CA PRO A 8 2.82 0.55 -23.08
C PRO A 8 3.83 0.52 -21.94
N LEU A 9 3.95 1.62 -21.21
CA LEU A 9 4.80 1.70 -20.03
C LEU A 9 4.44 0.53 -19.12
N THR A 10 5.48 -0.19 -18.67
CA THR A 10 5.39 -1.20 -17.63
C THR A 10 4.62 -0.66 -16.43
N LEU A 11 3.83 -1.51 -15.75
CA LEU A 11 3.10 -1.10 -14.55
C LEU A 11 4.04 -0.48 -13.51
N VAL A 12 5.26 -1.01 -13.42
CA VAL A 12 6.31 -0.52 -12.54
C VAL A 12 6.74 0.90 -12.92
N ASN A 13 6.99 1.18 -14.20
CA ASN A 13 7.37 2.54 -14.63
C ASN A 13 6.24 3.55 -14.37
N GLN A 14 4.98 3.13 -14.53
CA GLN A 14 3.83 3.99 -14.24
C GLN A 14 3.78 4.36 -12.74
N LEU A 15 4.01 3.38 -11.85
CA LEU A 15 4.12 3.63 -10.41
C LEU A 15 5.29 4.55 -10.06
N VAL A 16 6.47 4.31 -10.65
CA VAL A 16 7.66 5.14 -10.42
C VAL A 16 7.42 6.58 -10.85
N LEU A 17 6.79 6.80 -12.00
CA LEU A 17 6.46 8.15 -12.49
C LEU A 17 5.49 8.88 -11.55
N ILE A 18 4.46 8.17 -11.07
CA ILE A 18 3.51 8.70 -10.09
C ILE A 18 4.21 9.13 -8.81
N VAL A 19 5.08 8.25 -8.26
CA VAL A 19 5.82 8.54 -7.03
C VAL A 19 6.77 9.71 -7.24
N MET A 20 7.54 9.72 -8.33
CA MET A 20 8.44 10.82 -8.67
C MET A 20 7.69 12.15 -8.78
N LEU A 21 6.54 12.17 -9.45
CA LEU A 21 5.70 13.36 -9.58
C LEU A 21 5.19 13.84 -8.22
N SER A 22 4.74 12.93 -7.36
CA SER A 22 4.27 13.26 -6.01
C SER A 22 5.39 13.84 -5.13
N THR A 23 6.58 13.26 -5.20
CA THR A 23 7.76 13.74 -4.47
C THR A 23 8.20 15.10 -5.00
N ALA A 24 8.19 15.30 -6.32
CA ALA A 24 8.53 16.59 -6.91
C ALA A 24 7.59 17.70 -6.41
N ILE A 25 6.27 17.46 -6.41
CA ILE A 25 5.28 18.41 -5.87
C ILE A 25 5.58 18.73 -4.39
N GLY A 26 5.84 17.71 -3.58
CA GLY A 26 6.15 17.88 -2.16
C GLY A 26 7.42 18.70 -1.90
N VAL A 27 8.53 18.34 -2.58
CA VAL A 27 9.82 19.02 -2.44
C VAL A 27 9.73 20.46 -2.91
N THR A 28 9.09 20.72 -4.05
CA THR A 28 8.90 22.08 -4.55
C THR A 28 8.07 22.92 -3.58
N GLY A 29 7.00 22.36 -2.99
CA GLY A 29 6.20 23.05 -1.99
C GLY A 29 6.99 23.40 -0.72
N MET A 30 7.83 22.48 -0.23
CA MET A 30 8.72 22.73 0.92
C MET A 30 9.78 23.78 0.60
N ALA A 31 10.37 23.74 -0.59
CA ALA A 31 11.38 24.72 -1.01
C ALA A 31 10.80 26.15 -1.08
N ILE A 32 9.61 26.31 -1.64
CA ILE A 32 8.90 27.61 -1.71
C ILE A 32 8.60 28.12 -0.29
N SER A 33 8.13 27.24 0.60
CA SER A 33 7.85 27.59 2.00
C SER A 33 9.11 28.07 2.73
N GLY A 34 10.21 27.34 2.57
CA GLY A 34 11.50 27.70 3.19
C GLY A 34 12.04 29.04 2.71
N TRP A 35 11.95 29.31 1.41
CA TRP A 35 12.35 30.59 0.83
C TRP A 35 11.51 31.76 1.37
N LEU A 36 10.18 31.58 1.51
CA LEU A 36 9.29 32.60 2.09
C LEU A 36 9.67 32.91 3.55
N VAL A 37 9.88 31.89 4.38
CA VAL A 37 10.17 32.07 5.83
C VAL A 37 11.43 32.91 6.05
N GLN A 38 12.50 32.65 5.28
CA GLN A 38 13.73 33.45 5.35
C GLN A 38 13.48 34.91 4.94
N GLY A 39 12.67 35.14 3.91
CA GLY A 39 12.29 36.48 3.47
C GLY A 39 11.46 37.26 4.50
N VAL A 40 10.51 36.60 5.17
CA VAL A 40 9.64 37.21 6.19
C VAL A 40 10.44 37.61 7.43
N GLN A 41 11.36 36.77 7.91
CA GLN A 41 12.22 37.11 9.06
C GLN A 41 13.08 38.36 8.80
N GLY A 42 13.68 38.46 7.62
CA GLY A 42 14.48 39.62 7.23
C GLY A 42 13.66 40.91 7.14
N SER A 43 12.40 40.81 6.73
CA SER A 43 11.47 41.94 6.62
C SER A 43 11.03 42.41 8.01
N ALA A 44 10.67 41.49 8.92
CA ALA A 44 10.31 41.82 10.29
C ALA A 44 11.43 42.56 11.06
N HIS A 45 12.69 42.13 10.87
CA HIS A 45 13.83 42.82 11.49
C HIS A 45 14.02 44.24 10.94
N ALA A 46 13.83 44.45 9.63
CA ALA A 46 13.93 45.76 9.00
C ALA A 46 12.77 46.69 9.40
N ILE A 47 11.55 46.17 9.51
CA ILE A 47 10.38 46.90 10.03
C ILE A 47 10.63 47.37 11.47
N ASN A 48 11.22 46.52 12.33
CA ASN A 48 11.58 46.92 13.69
C ASN A 48 12.67 48.01 13.73
N LYS A 49 13.69 47.92 12.87
CA LYS A 49 14.73 48.95 12.72
C LYS A 49 14.16 50.28 12.21
N ALA A 50 13.29 50.23 11.20
CA ALA A 50 12.56 51.41 10.72
C ALA A 50 11.69 52.00 11.84
N GLY A 51 10.97 51.16 12.59
CA GLY A 51 10.16 51.57 13.74
C GLY A 51 10.97 52.28 14.83
N SER A 52 12.19 51.81 15.13
CA SER A 52 13.06 52.47 16.10
C SER A 52 13.49 53.89 15.68
N LEU A 53 13.54 54.18 14.38
CA LEU A 53 13.87 55.53 13.89
C LEU A 53 12.82 56.56 14.32
N ARG A 54 11.54 56.18 14.44
CA ARG A 54 10.49 57.10 14.94
C ARG A 54 10.78 57.52 16.38
N MET A 55 11.05 56.52 17.22
CA MET A 55 11.36 56.75 18.63
C MET A 55 12.63 57.59 18.78
N GLN A 56 13.68 57.26 18.04
CA GLN A 56 14.93 58.03 18.05
C GLN A 56 14.73 59.47 17.54
N SER A 57 13.85 59.69 16.55
CA SER A 57 13.52 61.04 16.06
C SER A 57 12.87 61.91 17.15
N TYR A 58 11.87 61.36 17.86
CA TYR A 58 11.23 62.09 18.97
C TYR A 58 12.14 62.24 20.19
N ARG A 59 13.00 61.25 20.45
CA ARG A 59 14.01 61.32 21.52
C ARG A 59 15.02 62.44 21.27
N LEU A 60 15.46 62.61 20.03
CA LEU A 60 16.32 63.72 19.61
C LEU A 60 15.60 65.06 19.74
N LEU A 61 14.33 65.15 19.32
CA LEU A 61 13.51 66.37 19.47
C LEU A 61 13.37 66.79 20.94
N ALA A 62 13.14 65.84 21.84
CA ALA A 62 12.99 66.08 23.27
C ALA A 62 14.31 66.42 23.98
N ALA A 63 15.46 66.13 23.37
CA ALA A 63 16.78 66.42 23.90
C ALA A 63 17.33 67.80 23.49
N ILE A 64 16.57 68.59 22.74
CA ILE A 64 17.00 69.92 22.28
C ILE A 64 16.98 70.93 23.45
N PRO A 65 18.03 71.77 23.60
CA PRO A 65 19.22 71.88 22.77
C PRO A 65 20.21 70.73 23.00
N LEU A 66 20.72 70.14 21.91
CA LEU A 66 21.63 68.99 21.98
C LEU A 66 22.98 69.40 22.60
N GLU A 67 23.42 68.64 23.59
CA GLU A 67 24.73 68.79 24.21
C GLU A 67 25.71 67.70 23.74
N ALA A 68 26.99 67.81 24.12
CA ALA A 68 28.01 66.81 23.80
C ALA A 68 27.65 65.39 24.29
N LYS A 69 26.85 65.28 25.36
CA LYS A 69 26.35 64.00 25.90
C LYS A 69 25.35 63.31 24.95
N ASP A 70 24.67 64.07 24.09
CA ASP A 70 23.62 63.58 23.20
C ASP A 70 24.14 63.16 21.82
N GLN A 71 25.44 63.37 21.56
CA GLN A 71 26.10 62.95 20.31
C GLN A 71 25.96 61.44 20.05
N GLY A 72 25.85 60.64 21.11
CA GLY A 72 25.54 59.21 21.04
C GLY A 72 24.19 58.92 20.37
N LEU A 73 23.18 59.77 20.58
CA LEU A 73 21.84 59.62 19.98
C LEU A 73 21.88 59.84 18.47
N LEU A 74 22.60 60.87 18.02
CA LEU A 74 22.81 61.13 16.59
C LEU A 74 23.56 59.97 15.92
N THR A 75 24.55 59.41 16.62
CA THR A 75 25.35 58.29 16.11
C THR A 75 24.52 57.01 16.01
N GLU A 76 23.70 56.71 17.02
CA GLU A 76 22.76 55.59 17.03
C GLU A 76 21.72 55.72 15.91
N MET A 77 21.17 56.93 15.72
CA MET A 77 20.22 57.25 14.66
C MET A 77 20.82 57.03 13.27
N ASN A 78 22.03 57.53 13.07
CA ASN A 78 22.75 57.35 11.82
C ASN A 78 23.05 55.86 11.55
N ALA A 79 23.55 55.13 12.55
CA ALA A 79 23.80 53.69 12.43
C ALA A 79 22.53 52.89 12.12
N THR A 80 21.38 53.34 12.64
CA THR A 80 20.08 52.71 12.38
C THR A 80 19.60 53.00 10.96
N ALA A 81 19.64 54.27 10.52
CA ALA A 81 19.18 54.70 9.19
C ALA A 81 20.00 54.13 8.03
N PHE A 82 21.30 53.86 8.26
CA PHE A 82 22.22 53.23 7.31
C PHE A 82 22.51 51.77 7.65
N SER A 83 21.60 51.11 8.37
CA SER A 83 21.80 49.70 8.73
C SER A 83 21.72 48.79 7.50
N PRO A 84 22.58 47.74 7.40
CA PRO A 84 22.51 46.78 6.30
C PRO A 84 21.16 46.06 6.19
N ALA A 85 20.44 45.93 7.31
CA ALA A 85 19.12 45.34 7.37
C ALA A 85 18.09 46.16 6.57
N LEU A 86 18.10 47.49 6.70
CA LEU A 86 17.23 48.39 5.94
C LEU A 86 17.57 48.38 4.45
N GLU A 87 18.86 48.43 4.10
CA GLU A 87 19.29 48.36 2.70
C GLU A 87 18.86 47.04 2.04
N SER A 88 19.09 45.92 2.72
CA SER A 88 18.72 44.61 2.21
C SER A 88 17.19 44.47 2.05
N ALA A 89 16.40 45.01 2.98
CA ALA A 89 14.94 45.03 2.85
C ALA A 89 14.46 45.93 1.72
N ALA A 90 15.02 47.13 1.60
CA ALA A 90 14.71 48.06 0.52
C ALA A 90 15.07 47.50 -0.86
N GLN A 91 16.17 46.75 -0.98
CA GLN A 91 16.51 46.03 -2.22
C GLN A 91 15.51 44.92 -2.52
N ARG A 92 15.18 44.08 -1.54
CA ARG A 92 14.23 42.97 -1.72
C ARG A 92 12.85 43.46 -2.11
N ASP A 93 12.38 44.55 -1.51
CA ASP A 93 11.00 45.04 -1.67
C ASP A 93 10.90 46.19 -2.67
N ASN A 94 11.98 46.46 -3.42
CA ASN A 94 12.06 47.51 -4.43
C ASN A 94 11.72 48.92 -3.89
N GLN A 95 12.13 49.20 -2.64
CA GLN A 95 11.94 50.49 -1.94
C GLN A 95 13.25 51.27 -1.76
N GLN A 96 14.26 51.00 -2.58
CA GLN A 96 15.57 51.68 -2.52
C GLN A 96 15.43 53.21 -2.66
N ALA A 97 14.53 53.68 -3.52
CA ALA A 97 14.28 55.11 -3.70
C ALA A 97 13.70 55.77 -2.44
N GLN A 98 12.79 55.10 -1.74
CA GLN A 98 12.19 55.61 -0.50
C GLN A 98 13.19 55.62 0.65
N LEU A 99 13.98 54.55 0.80
CA LEU A 99 15.05 54.49 1.79
C LEU A 99 16.09 55.59 1.53
N LYS A 100 16.51 55.77 0.27
CA LYS A 100 17.45 56.82 -0.10
C LYS A 100 16.89 58.22 0.20
N ALA A 101 15.62 58.48 -0.14
CA ALA A 101 15.00 59.77 0.19
C ALA A 101 14.92 60.04 1.70
N LEU A 102 14.73 58.99 2.52
CA LEU A 102 14.78 59.08 3.98
C LEU A 102 16.21 59.37 4.46
N GLN A 103 17.19 58.64 3.95
CA GLN A 103 18.61 58.83 4.28
C GLN A 103 19.12 60.22 3.88
N ASP A 104 18.77 60.69 2.68
CA ASP A 104 19.14 62.01 2.17
C ASP A 104 18.51 63.13 3.02
N TYR A 105 17.24 62.97 3.43
CA TYR A 105 16.59 63.94 4.32
C TYR A 105 17.24 63.98 5.70
N TRP A 106 17.59 62.82 6.26
CA TRP A 106 18.30 62.73 7.52
C TRP A 106 19.64 63.46 7.47
N GLN A 107 20.49 63.13 6.49
CA GLN A 107 21.85 63.68 6.41
C GLN A 107 21.88 65.17 6.04
N ASN A 108 21.04 65.60 5.10
CA ASN A 108 21.15 66.93 4.51
C ASN A 108 20.25 67.97 5.19
N GLN A 109 19.23 67.55 5.94
CA GLN A 109 18.24 68.47 6.51
C GLN A 109 18.02 68.25 8.00
N LEU A 110 17.58 67.06 8.42
CA LEU A 110 17.19 66.85 9.82
C LEU A 110 18.38 66.86 10.80
N ALA A 111 19.46 66.13 10.51
CA ALA A 111 20.59 66.06 11.44
C ALA A 111 21.30 67.42 11.64
N PRO A 112 21.58 68.21 10.58
CA PRO A 112 22.12 69.57 10.75
C PRO A 112 21.15 70.50 11.51
N GLY A 113 19.84 70.40 11.22
CA GLY A 113 18.80 71.20 11.89
C GLY A 113 18.74 70.91 13.39
N LEU A 114 18.75 69.62 13.78
CA LEU A 114 18.75 69.19 15.18
C LEU A 114 19.99 69.71 15.94
N GLN A 115 21.16 69.75 15.30
CA GLN A 115 22.41 70.24 15.92
C GLN A 115 22.43 71.76 16.12
N GLN A 116 21.71 72.51 15.28
CA GLN A 116 21.69 73.98 15.32
C GLN A 116 20.52 74.54 16.15
N ALA A 117 19.49 73.73 16.40
CA ALA A 117 18.28 74.16 17.09
C ALA A 117 18.54 74.50 18.57
N GLN A 118 18.09 75.68 18.98
CA GLN A 118 18.07 76.12 20.39
C GLN A 118 16.75 75.77 21.09
N GLN A 119 15.66 75.60 20.32
CA GLN A 119 14.33 75.29 20.81
C GLN A 119 13.70 74.15 19.98
N PRO A 120 12.96 73.23 20.60
CA PRO A 120 12.33 72.10 19.89
C PRO A 120 11.39 72.54 18.75
N ASP A 121 10.65 73.63 18.94
CA ASP A 121 9.67 74.14 17.97
C ASP A 121 10.30 74.49 16.61
N ALA A 122 11.59 74.85 16.59
CA ALA A 122 12.30 75.21 15.36
C ALA A 122 12.48 74.04 14.39
N VAL A 123 12.42 72.79 14.87
CA VAL A 123 12.66 71.57 14.09
C VAL A 123 11.53 70.54 14.21
N ALA A 124 10.47 70.86 14.96
CA ALA A 124 9.33 69.98 15.17
C ALA A 124 8.65 69.58 13.84
N SER A 125 8.53 70.51 12.88
CA SER A 125 8.00 70.23 11.54
C SER A 125 8.90 69.27 10.76
N ASP A 126 10.21 69.43 10.86
CA ASP A 126 11.17 68.60 10.14
C ASP A 126 11.21 67.18 10.69
N VAL A 127 11.08 67.03 12.02
CA VAL A 127 10.91 65.73 12.68
C VAL A 127 9.60 65.07 12.23
N ALA A 128 8.48 65.80 12.20
CA ALA A 128 7.20 65.25 11.74
C ALA A 128 7.25 64.80 10.27
N ALA A 129 7.88 65.59 9.39
CA ALA A 129 8.08 65.22 7.99
C ALA A 129 8.96 63.97 7.85
N PHE A 130 10.01 63.84 8.66
CA PHE A 130 10.85 62.66 8.66
C PHE A 130 10.13 61.41 9.17
N VAL A 131 9.37 61.52 10.27
CA VAL A 131 8.53 60.42 10.79
C VAL A 131 7.51 59.96 9.74
N SER A 132 6.89 60.89 9.00
CA SER A 132 6.01 60.54 7.88
C SER A 132 6.72 59.73 6.78
N ARG A 133 7.98 60.05 6.47
CA ARG A 133 8.79 59.26 5.52
C ARG A 133 9.09 57.86 6.06
N ILE A 134 9.37 57.74 7.36
CA ILE A 134 9.53 56.43 8.02
C ILE A 134 8.25 55.62 7.90
N ASP A 135 7.08 56.22 8.16
CA ASP A 135 5.78 55.54 8.08
C ASP A 135 5.45 55.03 6.68
N ASN A 136 5.75 55.83 5.66
CA ASN A 136 5.59 55.43 4.27
C ASN A 136 6.50 54.24 3.92
N LEU A 137 7.76 54.26 4.37
CA LEU A 137 8.71 53.17 4.14
C LEU A 137 8.28 51.89 4.87
N VAL A 138 7.86 51.99 6.14
CA VAL A 138 7.36 50.84 6.93
C VAL A 138 6.11 50.24 6.28
N SER A 139 5.15 51.08 5.88
CA SER A 139 3.93 50.62 5.20
C SER A 139 4.23 49.92 3.87
N ALA A 140 5.26 50.37 3.14
CA ALA A 140 5.70 49.72 1.92
C ALA A 140 6.35 48.35 2.18
N PHE A 141 7.10 48.18 3.27
CA PHE A 141 7.62 46.87 3.69
C PHE A 141 6.50 45.92 4.13
N ASP A 142 5.56 46.39 4.94
CA ASP A 142 4.44 45.58 5.44
C ASP A 142 3.57 45.06 4.29
N SER A 143 3.09 45.96 3.42
CA SER A 143 2.19 45.60 2.32
C SER A 143 2.83 44.66 1.28
N ASN A 144 4.11 44.86 0.95
CA ASN A 144 4.83 43.96 0.05
C ASN A 144 5.06 42.58 0.66
N THR A 145 5.34 42.52 1.98
CA THR A 145 5.49 41.26 2.71
C THR A 145 4.16 40.49 2.73
N GLU A 146 3.06 41.18 3.01
CA GLU A 146 1.72 40.59 3.05
C GLU A 146 1.30 40.00 1.70
N GLN A 147 1.44 40.75 0.61
CA GLN A 147 1.11 40.26 -0.75
C GLN A 147 1.92 39.02 -1.14
N ARG A 148 3.20 38.94 -0.73
CA ARG A 148 4.03 37.76 -0.98
C ARG A 148 3.53 36.56 -0.20
N ILE A 149 3.18 36.74 1.07
CA ILE A 149 2.61 35.69 1.91
C ILE A 149 1.30 35.17 1.29
N GLU A 150 0.38 36.06 0.90
CA GLU A 150 -0.89 35.68 0.29
C GLU A 150 -0.71 34.85 -0.99
N ARG A 151 0.19 35.28 -1.89
CA ARG A 151 0.47 34.56 -3.15
C ARG A 151 1.06 33.18 -2.90
N VAL A 152 1.99 33.06 -1.95
CA VAL A 152 2.58 31.76 -1.61
C VAL A 152 1.54 30.83 -0.98
N VAL A 153 0.71 31.34 -0.06
CA VAL A 153 -0.38 30.57 0.54
C VAL A 153 -1.37 30.08 -0.52
N LEU A 154 -1.73 30.93 -1.50
CA LEU A 154 -2.59 30.53 -2.62
C LEU A 154 -1.95 29.41 -3.45
N MET A 155 -0.68 29.54 -3.82
CA MET A 155 0.06 28.52 -4.57
C MET A 155 0.14 27.20 -3.80
N GLN A 156 0.34 27.26 -2.48
CA GLN A 156 0.40 26.08 -1.63
C GLN A 156 -0.96 25.38 -1.51
N ARG A 157 -2.06 26.14 -1.41
CA ARG A 157 -3.43 25.59 -1.49
C ARG A 157 -3.67 24.86 -2.81
N LEU A 158 -3.22 25.45 -3.93
CA LEU A 158 -3.32 24.80 -5.25
C LEU A 158 -2.47 23.52 -5.31
N MET A 159 -1.24 23.52 -4.80
CA MET A 159 -0.41 22.31 -4.75
C MET A 159 -1.04 21.20 -3.90
N VAL A 160 -1.62 21.54 -2.75
CA VAL A 160 -2.34 20.58 -1.91
C VAL A 160 -3.55 20.00 -2.63
N LEU A 161 -4.32 20.84 -3.34
CA LEU A 161 -5.44 20.40 -4.16
C LEU A 161 -4.98 19.42 -5.26
N PHE A 162 -3.92 19.77 -6.01
CA PHE A 162 -3.35 18.90 -7.04
C PHE A 162 -2.82 17.58 -6.47
N MET A 163 -2.17 17.62 -5.31
CA MET A 163 -1.68 16.43 -4.63
C MET A 163 -2.84 15.53 -4.18
N ALA A 164 -3.93 16.10 -3.67
CA ALA A 164 -5.13 15.35 -3.31
C ALA A 164 -5.78 14.69 -4.54
N LEU A 165 -5.93 15.43 -5.64
CA LEU A 165 -6.44 14.88 -6.91
C LEU A 165 -5.55 13.76 -7.45
N LEU A 166 -4.23 13.95 -7.40
CA LEU A 166 -3.27 12.92 -7.78
C LEU A 166 -3.43 11.69 -6.90
N LEU A 167 -3.56 11.84 -5.58
CA LEU A 167 -3.75 10.72 -4.66
C LEU A 167 -5.06 9.96 -4.91
N VAL A 168 -6.18 10.66 -5.18
CA VAL A 168 -7.44 10.00 -5.56
C VAL A 168 -7.27 9.23 -6.87
N PHE A 169 -6.63 9.86 -7.86
CA PHE A 169 -6.33 9.22 -9.13
C PHE A 169 -5.47 7.96 -8.95
N THR A 170 -4.41 8.01 -8.14
CA THR A 170 -3.52 6.85 -7.92
C THR A 170 -4.24 5.69 -7.24
N ILE A 171 -5.11 5.97 -6.27
CA ILE A 171 -5.92 4.93 -5.61
C ILE A 171 -6.85 4.26 -6.61
N LEU A 172 -7.59 5.04 -7.41
CA LEU A 172 -8.51 4.51 -8.42
C LEU A 172 -7.76 3.70 -9.47
N TRP A 173 -6.62 4.23 -9.93
CA TRP A 173 -5.76 3.58 -10.91
C TRP A 173 -5.18 2.26 -10.37
N LEU A 174 -4.66 2.24 -9.14
CA LEU A 174 -4.10 1.05 -8.49
C LEU A 174 -5.17 -0.03 -8.31
N ARG A 175 -6.38 0.37 -7.90
CA ARG A 175 -7.51 -0.56 -7.74
C ARG A 175 -7.89 -1.23 -9.06
N ALA A 176 -7.97 -0.44 -10.13
CA ALA A 176 -8.38 -0.95 -11.45
C ALA A 176 -7.27 -1.75 -12.15
N ARG A 177 -6.03 -1.28 -12.10
CA ARG A 177 -4.93 -1.79 -12.92
C ARG A 177 -4.03 -2.81 -12.20
N LEU A 178 -4.02 -2.82 -10.87
CA LEU A 178 -3.20 -3.72 -10.07
C LEU A 178 -4.06 -4.69 -9.23
N LEU A 179 -4.93 -4.16 -8.36
CA LEU A 179 -5.63 -4.98 -7.37
C LEU A 179 -6.66 -5.94 -8.00
N HIS A 180 -7.43 -5.46 -8.97
CA HIS A 180 -8.45 -6.29 -9.62
C HIS A 180 -7.84 -7.47 -10.43
N PRO A 181 -6.86 -7.25 -11.34
CA PRO A 181 -6.16 -8.35 -12.01
C PRO A 181 -5.46 -9.31 -11.05
N TRP A 182 -4.85 -8.77 -9.99
CA TRP A 182 -4.20 -9.59 -8.95
C TRP A 182 -5.16 -10.57 -8.26
N ARG A 183 -6.36 -10.11 -7.92
CA ARG A 183 -7.40 -10.99 -7.33
C ARG A 183 -7.85 -12.09 -8.28
N GLN A 184 -7.94 -11.80 -9.59
CA GLN A 184 -8.28 -12.81 -10.59
C GLN A 184 -7.21 -13.88 -10.73
N LEU A 185 -5.93 -13.49 -10.79
CA LEU A 185 -4.80 -14.42 -10.82
C LEU A 185 -4.81 -15.34 -9.61
N LEU A 186 -5.03 -14.78 -8.41
CA LEU A 186 -5.09 -15.55 -7.18
C LEU A 186 -6.28 -16.54 -7.15
N ALA A 187 -7.43 -16.15 -7.70
CA ALA A 187 -8.60 -17.02 -7.81
C ALA A 187 -8.33 -18.23 -8.72
N VAL A 188 -7.74 -18.01 -9.90
CA VAL A 188 -7.40 -19.10 -10.82
C VAL A 188 -6.31 -20.00 -10.24
N ALA A 189 -5.27 -19.42 -9.62
CA ALA A 189 -4.24 -20.22 -8.95
C ALA A 189 -4.82 -21.15 -7.86
N ARG A 190 -5.80 -20.67 -7.08
CA ARG A 190 -6.53 -21.50 -6.10
C ARG A 190 -7.43 -22.55 -6.74
N ALA A 191 -8.06 -22.25 -7.87
CA ALA A 191 -8.86 -23.24 -8.60
C ALA A 191 -7.97 -24.39 -9.11
N VAL A 192 -6.81 -24.05 -9.67
CA VAL A 192 -5.80 -25.02 -10.15
C VAL A 192 -5.31 -25.91 -9.00
N THR A 193 -5.07 -25.38 -7.80
CA THR A 193 -4.67 -26.22 -6.65
C THR A 193 -5.78 -27.17 -6.19
N GLN A 194 -7.03 -26.81 -6.41
CA GLN A 194 -8.21 -27.65 -6.17
C GLN A 194 -8.53 -28.59 -7.35
N ARG A 195 -7.64 -28.65 -8.37
CA ARG A 195 -7.79 -29.46 -9.60
C ARG A 195 -8.96 -29.04 -10.49
N ASP A 196 -9.45 -27.80 -10.35
CA ASP A 196 -10.36 -27.18 -11.30
C ASP A 196 -9.54 -26.36 -12.33
N PHE A 197 -9.35 -26.94 -13.51
CA PHE A 197 -8.61 -26.31 -14.61
C PHE A 197 -9.50 -25.55 -15.60
N THR A 198 -10.81 -25.41 -15.30
CA THR A 198 -11.77 -24.75 -16.19
C THR A 198 -11.74 -23.23 -16.05
N GLN A 199 -11.34 -22.72 -14.90
CA GLN A 199 -11.23 -21.30 -14.60
C GLN A 199 -10.11 -20.65 -15.42
N ARG A 200 -10.38 -19.48 -16.00
CA ARG A 200 -9.43 -18.72 -16.82
C ARG A 200 -9.38 -17.28 -16.36
N THR A 201 -8.18 -16.68 -16.46
CA THR A 201 -8.02 -15.24 -16.26
C THR A 201 -8.37 -14.49 -17.54
N HIS A 202 -9.03 -13.35 -17.41
CA HIS A 202 -9.40 -12.48 -18.53
C HIS A 202 -8.83 -11.07 -18.29
N ILE A 203 -7.50 -10.98 -18.35
CA ILE A 203 -6.78 -9.72 -18.11
C ILE A 203 -6.38 -9.12 -19.46
N ASN A 204 -7.11 -8.08 -19.87
CA ASN A 204 -6.84 -7.39 -21.12
C ASN A 204 -5.69 -6.38 -20.96
N GLY A 205 -4.66 -6.50 -21.80
CA GLY A 205 -3.58 -5.51 -21.85
C GLY A 205 -2.28 -6.08 -22.41
N ARG A 206 -1.28 -5.22 -22.55
CA ARG A 206 0.11 -5.58 -22.88
C ARG A 206 1.04 -5.22 -21.73
N ASN A 207 0.63 -5.55 -20.50
CA ASN A 207 1.38 -5.31 -19.28
C ASN A 207 1.72 -6.64 -18.60
N GLU A 208 2.48 -6.55 -17.52
CA GLU A 208 3.00 -7.69 -16.75
C GLU A 208 1.88 -8.58 -16.21
N MET A 209 0.76 -7.97 -15.79
CA MET A 209 -0.40 -8.71 -15.28
C MET A 209 -1.09 -9.54 -16.38
N ALA A 210 -1.20 -9.00 -17.59
CA ALA A 210 -1.73 -9.74 -18.73
C ALA A 210 -0.80 -10.89 -19.14
N MET A 211 0.51 -10.63 -19.20
CA MET A 211 1.51 -11.66 -19.49
C MET A 211 1.48 -12.81 -18.47
N LEU A 212 1.34 -12.49 -17.18
CA LEU A 212 1.20 -13.50 -16.12
C LEU A 212 -0.13 -14.27 -16.21
N GLY A 213 -1.22 -13.59 -16.57
CA GLY A 213 -2.53 -14.21 -16.79
C GLY A 213 -2.51 -15.21 -17.94
N ASP A 214 -1.88 -14.83 -19.06
CA ASP A 214 -1.71 -15.70 -20.22
C ASP A 214 -0.83 -16.92 -19.89
N ALA A 215 0.29 -16.72 -19.19
CA ALA A 215 1.15 -17.82 -18.74
C ALA A 215 0.41 -18.80 -17.81
N LEU A 216 -0.36 -18.28 -16.85
CA LEU A 216 -1.17 -19.09 -15.94
C LEU A 216 -2.26 -19.87 -16.68
N ASN A 217 -2.92 -19.23 -17.66
CA ASN A 217 -3.89 -19.89 -18.52
C ASN A 217 -3.23 -21.01 -19.34
N THR A 218 -2.10 -20.77 -19.99
CA THR A 218 -1.39 -21.81 -20.75
C THR A 218 -1.04 -23.01 -19.87
N MET A 219 -0.43 -22.78 -18.70
CA MET A 219 -0.09 -23.84 -17.75
C MET A 219 -1.33 -24.63 -17.30
N SER A 220 -2.44 -23.95 -16.98
CA SER A 220 -3.70 -24.62 -16.61
C SER A 220 -4.28 -25.44 -17.77
N GLY A 221 -4.09 -24.99 -19.02
CA GLY A 221 -4.51 -25.72 -20.22
C GLY A 221 -3.71 -27.00 -20.43
N GLU A 222 -2.38 -26.93 -20.34
CA GLU A 222 -1.49 -28.09 -20.48
C GLU A 222 -1.75 -29.13 -19.39
N LEU A 223 -1.97 -28.69 -18.14
CA LEU A 223 -2.36 -29.58 -17.05
C LEU A 223 -3.68 -30.28 -17.35
N ALA A 224 -4.72 -29.54 -17.77
CA ALA A 224 -6.01 -30.12 -18.13
C ALA A 224 -5.89 -31.18 -19.23
N GLU A 225 -5.08 -30.92 -20.26
CA GLU A 225 -4.85 -31.85 -21.37
C GLU A 225 -4.10 -33.11 -20.91
N SER A 226 -3.03 -32.95 -20.13
CA SER A 226 -2.27 -34.08 -19.56
C SER A 226 -3.17 -34.99 -18.72
N TYR A 227 -4.02 -34.41 -17.87
CA TYR A 227 -5.02 -35.15 -17.10
C TYR A 227 -6.07 -35.83 -17.99
N ALA A 228 -6.56 -35.16 -19.03
CA ALA A 228 -7.54 -35.73 -19.97
C ALA A 228 -6.97 -36.91 -20.76
N VAL A 229 -5.72 -36.83 -21.19
CA VAL A 229 -5.00 -37.93 -21.86
C VAL A 229 -4.83 -39.13 -20.93
N LEU A 230 -4.52 -38.89 -19.65
CA LEU A 230 -4.46 -39.95 -18.63
C LEU A 230 -5.83 -40.63 -18.46
N GLU A 231 -6.91 -39.85 -18.31
CA GLU A 231 -8.26 -40.39 -18.19
C GLU A 231 -8.68 -41.17 -19.45
N GLN A 232 -8.32 -40.67 -20.64
CA GLN A 232 -8.63 -41.34 -21.90
C GLN A 232 -7.86 -42.67 -22.05
N ARG A 233 -6.59 -42.74 -21.64
CA ARG A 233 -5.82 -44.00 -21.62
C ARG A 233 -6.41 -45.01 -20.65
N VAL A 234 -6.93 -44.56 -19.49
CA VAL A 234 -7.66 -45.43 -18.56
C VAL A 234 -8.96 -45.95 -19.20
N ARG A 235 -9.70 -45.10 -19.92
CA ARG A 235 -10.98 -45.47 -20.56
C ARG A 235 -10.85 -46.35 -21.81
N LYS A 236 -9.81 -46.15 -22.63
CA LYS A 236 -9.63 -46.85 -23.92
C LYS A 236 -9.04 -48.25 -23.82
N LYS A 237 -8.61 -48.70 -22.63
CA LYS A 237 -8.04 -50.05 -22.46
C LYS A 237 -9.18 -51.09 -22.47
N PRO A 238 -9.26 -52.02 -23.45
CA PRO A 238 -10.35 -52.98 -23.54
C PRO A 238 -10.42 -53.86 -22.30
N ARG A 239 -11.62 -54.35 -21.96
CA ARG A 239 -11.94 -55.18 -20.78
C ARG A 239 -11.19 -56.53 -20.71
N GLY A 240 -10.20 -56.77 -21.56
CA GLY A 240 -9.32 -57.92 -21.56
C GLY A 240 -7.94 -57.65 -20.93
N TRP A 241 -7.74 -58.21 -19.74
CA TRP A 241 -6.47 -58.61 -19.12
C TRP A 241 -5.45 -57.54 -18.65
N SER A 242 -5.47 -57.29 -17.34
CA SER A 242 -4.35 -57.51 -16.40
C SER A 242 -4.81 -57.15 -14.99
N ARG A 243 -4.54 -57.98 -13.97
CA ARG A 243 -4.77 -57.65 -12.54
C ARG A 243 -4.20 -56.25 -12.20
N LYS A 244 -3.04 -55.92 -12.77
CA LYS A 244 -2.37 -54.61 -12.64
C LYS A 244 -3.19 -53.44 -13.18
N THR A 245 -3.93 -53.63 -14.28
CA THR A 245 -4.74 -52.56 -14.88
C THR A 245 -6.00 -52.30 -14.05
N ARG A 246 -6.64 -53.36 -13.52
CA ARG A 246 -7.83 -53.22 -12.67
C ARG A 246 -7.48 -52.54 -11.34
N SER A 247 -6.33 -52.89 -10.75
CA SER A 247 -5.77 -52.18 -9.61
C SER A 247 -5.48 -50.71 -9.92
N LEU A 248 -4.88 -50.39 -11.08
CA LEU A 248 -4.57 -49.01 -11.45
C LEU A 248 -5.83 -48.16 -11.66
N SER A 249 -6.86 -48.70 -12.33
CA SER A 249 -8.14 -48.00 -12.50
C SER A 249 -8.85 -47.76 -11.17
N PHE A 250 -8.76 -48.71 -10.25
CA PHE A 250 -9.30 -48.57 -8.91
C PHE A 250 -8.54 -47.55 -8.08
N LEU A 251 -7.21 -47.59 -8.07
CA LEU A 251 -6.38 -46.60 -7.39
C LEU A 251 -6.71 -45.18 -7.89
N TRP A 252 -6.94 -45.02 -9.19
CA TRP A 252 -7.36 -43.75 -9.76
C TRP A 252 -8.76 -43.31 -9.30
N GLN A 253 -9.75 -44.20 -9.34
CA GLN A 253 -11.12 -43.91 -8.87
C GLN A 253 -11.17 -43.62 -7.37
N ALA A 254 -10.42 -44.39 -6.57
CA ALA A 254 -10.28 -44.23 -5.14
C ALA A 254 -9.62 -42.89 -4.79
N ASN A 255 -8.49 -42.57 -5.41
CA ASN A 255 -7.79 -41.29 -5.21
C ASN A 255 -8.68 -40.09 -5.55
N ARG A 256 -9.40 -40.15 -6.69
CA ARG A 256 -10.34 -39.08 -7.09
C ARG A 256 -11.47 -38.89 -6.07
N ARG A 257 -12.01 -39.98 -5.52
CA ARG A 257 -13.13 -39.93 -4.58
C ARG A 257 -12.71 -39.47 -3.18
N LEU A 258 -11.56 -39.92 -2.69
CA LEU A 258 -11.01 -39.54 -1.38
C LEU A 258 -10.69 -38.05 -1.29
N HIS A 259 -10.28 -37.42 -2.39
CA HIS A 259 -10.01 -35.98 -2.45
C HIS A 259 -11.22 -35.10 -2.80
N SER A 260 -12.41 -35.66 -2.89
CA SER A 260 -13.64 -34.87 -3.11
C SER A 260 -14.07 -34.14 -1.82
N GLN A 261 -14.90 -33.10 -1.96
CA GLN A 261 -15.46 -32.31 -0.85
C GLN A 261 -16.70 -32.97 -0.18
N VAL A 262 -17.01 -34.20 -0.55
CA VAL A 262 -18.17 -34.97 -0.04
C VAL A 262 -17.86 -35.49 1.39
N PRO A 263 -18.85 -35.67 2.28
CA PRO A 263 -18.63 -36.23 3.62
C PRO A 263 -17.84 -37.54 3.64
N LEU A 264 -17.06 -37.76 4.70
CA LEU A 264 -16.08 -38.85 4.79
C LEU A 264 -16.68 -40.24 4.49
N CYS A 265 -17.86 -40.57 5.04
CA CYS A 265 -18.47 -41.87 4.80
C CYS A 265 -18.87 -42.11 3.33
N GLU A 266 -19.43 -41.08 2.67
CA GLU A 266 -19.80 -41.14 1.24
C GLU A 266 -18.58 -41.24 0.31
N ARG A 267 -17.41 -40.77 0.78
CA ARG A 267 -16.13 -40.94 0.09
C ARG A 267 -15.59 -42.36 0.25
N LEU A 268 -15.58 -42.88 1.49
CA LEU A 268 -14.92 -44.13 1.86
C LEU A 268 -15.69 -45.39 1.44
N SER A 269 -17.01 -45.44 1.63
CA SER A 269 -17.81 -46.68 1.40
C SER A 269 -17.59 -47.29 0.00
N PRO A 270 -17.68 -46.51 -1.10
CA PRO A 270 -17.48 -47.07 -2.44
C PRO A 270 -16.03 -47.48 -2.74
N VAL A 271 -15.06 -46.89 -2.03
CA VAL A 271 -13.65 -47.29 -2.13
C VAL A 271 -13.43 -48.63 -1.44
N LEU A 272 -13.98 -48.83 -0.24
CA LEU A 272 -13.89 -50.08 0.50
C LEU A 272 -14.61 -51.23 -0.24
N ASN A 273 -15.82 -50.97 -0.76
CA ASN A 273 -16.55 -51.93 -1.59
C ASN A 273 -15.79 -52.27 -2.89
N GLY A 274 -15.14 -51.28 -3.52
CA GLY A 274 -14.29 -51.53 -4.68
C GLY A 274 -13.06 -52.38 -4.34
N LEU A 275 -12.48 -52.22 -3.15
CA LEU A 275 -11.34 -52.99 -2.68
C LEU A 275 -11.71 -54.47 -2.46
N GLN A 276 -12.87 -54.75 -1.86
CA GLN A 276 -13.40 -56.11 -1.72
C GLN A 276 -13.59 -56.79 -3.08
N ASN A 277 -14.16 -56.09 -4.06
CA ASN A 277 -14.37 -56.65 -5.41
C ASN A 277 -13.07 -56.94 -6.20
N LEU A 278 -11.95 -56.35 -5.80
CA LEU A 278 -10.65 -56.50 -6.48
C LEU A 278 -9.71 -57.49 -5.80
N THR A 279 -9.99 -57.79 -4.54
CA THR A 279 -9.20 -58.67 -3.71
C THR A 279 -10.05 -59.87 -3.31
N GLN A 280 -9.47 -60.88 -2.68
CA GLN A 280 -10.24 -61.97 -2.06
C GLN A 280 -10.58 -61.63 -0.59
N LEU A 281 -10.38 -60.38 -0.19
CA LEU A 281 -10.57 -59.93 1.18
C LEU A 281 -12.04 -59.67 1.45
N HIS A 282 -12.50 -60.21 2.57
CA HIS A 282 -13.84 -59.99 3.11
C HIS A 282 -13.70 -59.24 4.44
N ASP A 283 -14.80 -58.69 4.95
CA ASP A 283 -14.85 -58.06 6.28
C ASP A 283 -13.81 -56.95 6.47
N ILE A 284 -13.78 -56.03 5.50
CA ILE A 284 -12.88 -54.88 5.57
C ILE A 284 -13.41 -53.89 6.61
N GLU A 285 -12.60 -53.63 7.62
CA GLU A 285 -12.87 -52.68 8.69
C GLU A 285 -11.78 -51.61 8.69
N LEU A 286 -12.20 -50.35 8.70
CA LEU A 286 -11.31 -49.20 8.67
C LEU A 286 -11.52 -48.36 9.93
N ARG A 287 -10.51 -48.28 10.78
CA ARG A 287 -10.50 -47.38 11.95
C ARG A 287 -9.68 -46.14 11.61
N VAL A 288 -10.29 -44.96 11.72
CA VAL A 288 -9.63 -43.67 11.50
C VAL A 288 -9.53 -42.95 12.84
N TYR A 289 -8.32 -42.54 13.22
CA TYR A 289 -8.07 -41.82 14.47
C TYR A 289 -8.35 -40.33 14.28
N ASP A 290 -9.15 -39.74 15.16
CA ASP A 290 -9.31 -38.29 15.25
C ASP A 290 -8.29 -37.79 16.28
N SER A 291 -7.13 -37.32 15.80
CA SER A 291 -5.97 -36.83 16.59
C SER A 291 -5.27 -37.83 17.51
N GLU A 292 -4.18 -38.48 17.04
CA GLU A 292 -3.10 -39.22 17.77
C GLU A 292 -3.49 -40.15 18.95
N ASP A 293 -4.77 -40.34 19.25
CA ASP A 293 -5.29 -40.95 20.46
C ASP A 293 -6.08 -42.20 20.06
N GLU A 294 -5.50 -43.36 20.34
CA GLU A 294 -6.05 -44.67 19.94
C GLU A 294 -7.46 -44.92 20.54
N LYS A 295 -7.81 -44.17 21.59
CA LYS A 295 -9.10 -44.23 22.29
C LYS A 295 -10.23 -43.51 21.55
N ASN A 296 -9.93 -42.48 20.75
CA ASN A 296 -10.92 -41.70 20.00
C ASN A 296 -10.79 -42.00 18.49
N HIS A 297 -11.35 -43.14 18.07
CA HIS A 297 -11.39 -43.53 16.67
C HIS A 297 -12.82 -43.56 16.14
N GLN A 298 -12.96 -43.15 14.88
CA GLN A 298 -14.16 -43.42 14.09
C GLN A 298 -13.96 -44.75 13.37
N GLU A 299 -14.82 -45.71 13.69
CA GLU A 299 -14.84 -47.01 13.05
C GLU A 299 -15.77 -47.00 11.84
N PHE A 300 -15.25 -47.40 10.69
CA PHE A 300 -15.98 -47.59 9.45
C PHE A 300 -15.92 -49.06 9.08
N THR A 301 -16.98 -49.78 9.36
CA THR A 301 -17.11 -51.21 9.05
C THR A 301 -17.90 -51.39 7.76
N CYS A 302 -17.41 -52.18 6.80
CA CYS A 302 -18.18 -52.57 5.61
C CYS A 302 -19.16 -53.72 5.94
N GLN A 303 -19.86 -53.66 7.07
CA GLN A 303 -20.87 -54.63 7.50
C GLN A 303 -22.17 -53.91 7.89
N SER A 304 -23.29 -54.61 7.76
CA SER A 304 -24.62 -54.10 8.04
C SER A 304 -24.94 -54.17 9.54
N ASP A 305 -24.16 -53.52 10.38
CA ASP A 305 -24.52 -53.37 11.80
C ASP A 305 -25.23 -52.03 12.05
N ALA A 306 -26.05 -52.02 13.10
CA ALA A 306 -26.96 -50.93 13.44
C ALA A 306 -26.27 -49.56 13.67
N SER A 307 -24.94 -49.52 13.79
CA SER A 307 -24.17 -48.28 13.97
C SER A 307 -23.97 -47.46 12.68
N CYS A 308 -24.16 -48.02 11.48
CA CYS A 308 -24.03 -47.26 10.21
C CYS A 308 -25.05 -46.12 10.09
N ASP A 309 -26.25 -46.28 10.66
CA ASP A 309 -27.33 -45.29 10.60
C ASP A 309 -27.08 -44.08 11.53
N GLU A 310 -26.36 -44.25 12.64
CA GLU A 310 -26.03 -43.17 13.59
C GLU A 310 -25.03 -42.15 13.01
N ILE A 311 -24.17 -42.57 12.07
CA ILE A 311 -23.16 -41.73 11.41
C ILE A 311 -23.73 -41.08 10.13
N GLY A 312 -25.03 -41.26 9.84
CA GLY A 312 -25.72 -40.67 8.69
C GLY A 312 -25.34 -41.29 7.34
N CYS A 313 -24.74 -42.49 7.34
CA CYS A 313 -24.19 -43.10 6.13
C CYS A 313 -25.19 -44.03 5.45
N ARG A 314 -25.87 -43.54 4.40
CA ARG A 314 -26.93 -44.29 3.69
C ARG A 314 -26.42 -45.31 2.65
N LEU A 315 -25.10 -45.50 2.53
CA LEU A 315 -24.46 -46.29 1.46
C LEU A 315 -23.86 -47.63 1.95
N CYS A 316 -24.15 -48.07 3.19
CA CYS A 316 -23.71 -49.37 3.69
C CYS A 316 -24.57 -50.51 3.06
N PRO A 317 -23.97 -51.61 2.57
CA PRO A 317 -24.73 -52.76 2.07
C PRO A 317 -25.55 -53.38 3.21
N ARG A 318 -26.82 -53.74 2.94
CA ARG A 318 -27.75 -54.30 3.95
C ARG A 318 -27.97 -55.79 3.69
N GLY A 319 -27.95 -56.61 4.76
CA GLY A 319 -28.41 -58.00 4.71
C GLY A 319 -27.36 -59.03 4.24
N LEU A 320 -26.08 -58.85 4.59
CA LEU A 320 -25.10 -59.93 4.42
C LEU A 320 -25.27 -61.00 5.52
N PRO A 321 -25.13 -62.31 5.19
CA PRO A 321 -25.22 -63.38 6.17
C PRO A 321 -24.09 -63.31 7.21
N PRO A 322 -24.33 -63.71 8.48
CA PRO A 322 -23.34 -63.69 9.55
C PRO A 322 -22.18 -64.68 9.31
N LEU A 323 -21.00 -64.31 9.81
CA LEU A 323 -19.69 -64.87 9.43
C LEU A 323 -19.46 -66.34 9.83
N THR A 324 -18.84 -67.10 8.92
CA THR A 324 -18.09 -68.32 9.26
C THR A 324 -16.64 -67.96 9.59
N THR A 325 -16.20 -68.23 10.82
CA THR A 325 -14.88 -67.91 11.42
C THR A 325 -13.73 -68.76 10.87
N SER A 326 -13.60 -68.90 9.55
CA SER A 326 -12.58 -69.75 8.91
C SER A 326 -11.70 -68.92 7.96
N GLY A 327 -10.89 -68.02 8.52
CA GLY A 327 -9.99 -67.17 7.74
C GLY A 327 -8.90 -66.49 8.57
N THR A 328 -7.86 -65.99 7.91
CA THR A 328 -6.75 -65.28 8.56
C THR A 328 -7.00 -63.78 8.49
N THR A 329 -7.05 -63.09 9.64
CA THR A 329 -7.17 -61.63 9.68
C THR A 329 -5.84 -60.97 9.35
N LEU A 330 -5.85 -60.08 8.37
CA LEU A 330 -4.74 -59.25 7.93
C LEU A 330 -4.93 -57.82 8.46
N LYS A 331 -3.83 -57.21 8.91
CA LYS A 331 -3.81 -55.88 9.53
C LYS A 331 -2.79 -54.98 8.83
N TRP A 332 -3.25 -53.83 8.36
CA TRP A 332 -2.40 -52.78 7.79
C TRP A 332 -2.52 -51.49 8.58
N ARG A 333 -1.38 -50.86 8.90
CA ARG A 333 -1.35 -49.52 9.52
C ARG A 333 -1.42 -48.45 8.43
N LEU A 334 -2.28 -47.47 8.62
CA LEU A 334 -2.37 -46.28 7.79
C LEU A 334 -1.62 -45.17 8.52
N ALA A 335 -0.35 -44.95 8.17
CA ALA A 335 0.51 -43.97 8.80
C ALA A 335 1.47 -43.37 7.76
N ASP A 336 1.95 -42.15 8.01
CA ASP A 336 3.14 -41.61 7.37
C ASP A 336 4.33 -41.61 8.36
N ASN A 337 5.45 -40.97 8.01
CA ASN A 337 6.64 -40.94 8.88
C ASN A 337 6.43 -40.20 10.20
N LEU A 338 5.35 -39.43 10.36
CA LEU A 338 5.12 -38.53 11.48
C LEU A 338 3.81 -38.80 12.22
N THR A 339 2.78 -39.37 11.57
CA THR A 339 1.41 -39.46 12.09
C THR A 339 0.78 -40.82 11.77
N GLN A 340 0.11 -41.44 12.76
CA GLN A 340 -0.72 -42.63 12.57
C GLN A 340 -2.18 -42.24 12.33
N TYR A 341 -2.66 -42.39 11.10
CA TYR A 341 -4.01 -42.01 10.68
C TYR A 341 -5.07 -43.08 10.97
N GLY A 342 -4.68 -44.36 11.07
CA GLY A 342 -5.66 -45.43 11.23
C GLY A 342 -5.12 -46.85 11.08
N ILE A 343 -6.04 -47.81 11.11
CA ILE A 343 -5.77 -49.23 10.87
C ILE A 343 -6.84 -49.78 9.92
N LEU A 344 -6.40 -50.57 8.94
CA LEU A 344 -7.26 -51.36 8.07
C LEU A 344 -7.14 -52.84 8.46
N LEU A 345 -8.25 -53.47 8.79
CA LEU A 345 -8.37 -54.90 9.06
C LEU A 345 -9.16 -55.55 7.92
N ALA A 346 -8.78 -56.76 7.50
CA ALA A 346 -9.58 -57.55 6.57
C ALA A 346 -9.33 -59.04 6.76
N THR A 347 -10.32 -59.88 6.43
CA THR A 347 -10.23 -61.33 6.55
C THR A 347 -9.95 -61.98 5.20
N LEU A 348 -8.95 -62.85 5.13
CA LEU A 348 -8.70 -63.72 3.99
C LEU A 348 -9.33 -65.09 4.25
N PRO A 349 -10.32 -65.55 3.46
CA PRO A 349 -10.97 -66.84 3.67
C PRO A 349 -9.99 -68.00 3.44
N ALA A 350 -10.06 -69.05 4.27
CA ALA A 350 -9.28 -70.28 4.05
C ALA A 350 -9.77 -70.98 2.76
N GLY A 351 -8.84 -71.31 1.86
CA GLY A 351 -9.16 -71.79 0.52
C GLY A 351 -10.03 -73.06 0.50
N ARG A 352 -11.01 -73.11 -0.40
CA ARG A 352 -11.53 -74.39 -0.92
C ARG A 352 -10.50 -74.98 -1.89
N PRO A 353 -10.17 -76.28 -1.83
CA PRO A 353 -9.35 -76.92 -2.85
C PRO A 353 -10.15 -77.07 -4.15
N SER A 354 -9.73 -76.33 -5.19
CA SER A 354 -9.43 -76.77 -6.57
C SER A 354 -9.35 -75.56 -7.48
#